data_AF-A0A453DB79-F1
#
_entry.id   AF-A0A453DB79-F1
#
_cell.length_a   1.000
_cell.length_b   1.000
_cell.length_c   1.000
_cell.angle_alpha   90.00
_cell.angle_beta   90.00
_cell.angle_gamma   90.00
#
_symmetry.space_group_name_H-M   'P 1'
#
loop_
_entity.id
_entity.type
_entity.pdbx_description
1 polymer ?
#
loop_
_entity_poly.entity_id
_entity_poly.type
_entity_poly.pdbx_seq_one_letter_code
_entity_poly.pdbx_strand_id
1 'polypeptide(L)' 'GQIIFAAYRVLFHCNNALEAELHALMQGMALAIQHSDLPVVVQSDSSEALAGLSGNALSHSAYGHLVLEIKELMSNRE' A
#
# COMPACT_ATOMS: atom_id res chain seq x y z
N GLY A 1 -20.85 1.21 -5.53
CA GLY A 1 -19.82 1.22 -6.60
C GLY A 1 -19.66 -0.20 -7.11
N GLN A 2 -19.38 -0.35 -8.40
CA GLN A 2 -19.03 -1.65 -8.98
C GLN A 2 -17.53 -1.88 -8.83
N ILE A 3 -17.12 -3.09 -8.42
CA ILE A 3 -15.71 -3.46 -8.37
C ILE A 3 -15.23 -3.67 -9.81
N ILE A 4 -14.19 -2.93 -10.22
CA ILE A 4 -13.59 -3.05 -11.56
C ILE A 4 -12.43 -4.06 -11.53
N PHE A 5 -11.54 -3.90 -10.56
CA PHE A 5 -10.38 -4.77 -10.35
C PHE A 5 -10.27 -5.15 -8.87
N ALA A 6 -9.70 -6.32 -8.60
CA ALA A 6 -9.37 -6.79 -7.27
C ALA A 6 -8.01 -7.48 -7.30
N ALA A 7 -7.18 -7.23 -6.29
CA ALA A 7 -5.94 -7.94 -6.06
C ALA A 7 -5.97 -8.61 -4.69
N TYR A 8 -5.30 -9.75 -4.57
CA TYR A 8 -5.07 -10.41 -3.30
C TYR A 8 -3.67 -11.06 -3.30
N ARG A 9 -3.13 -11.23 -2.09
CA ARG A 9 -1.92 -12.03 -1.85
C ARG A 9 -2.19 -12.99 -0.71
N VAL A 10 -1.69 -14.20 -0.84
CA VAL A 10 -1.49 -15.06 0.33
C VAL A 10 -0.09 -14.79 0.88
N LEU A 11 -0.01 -14.41 2.15
CA LEU A 11 1.24 -14.29 2.88
C LEU A 11 1.38 -15.49 3.80
N PHE A 12 2.37 -16.35 3.54
CA PHE A 12 2.63 -17.54 4.38
C PHE A 12 3.23 -17.17 5.75
N HIS A 13 3.94 -16.04 5.80
CA HIS A 13 4.54 -15.51 7.01
C HIS A 13 4.32 -14.01 7.02
N CYS A 14 3.87 -13.51 8.16
CA CYS A 14 3.65 -12.10 8.41
C CYS A 14 3.83 -11.87 9.90
N ASN A 15 4.61 -10.86 10.28
CA ASN A 15 4.94 -10.60 11.68
C ASN A 15 3.73 -10.04 12.45
N ASN A 16 2.88 -9.23 11.79
CA ASN A 16 1.69 -8.62 12.37
C ASN A 16 0.71 -8.14 11.29
N ALA A 17 -0.45 -7.64 11.71
CA ALA A 17 -1.45 -7.09 10.80
C ALA A 17 -0.92 -5.92 9.96
N LEU A 18 -0.05 -5.07 10.50
CA LEU A 18 0.51 -3.92 9.78
C LEU A 18 1.29 -4.36 8.53
N GLU A 19 2.12 -5.39 8.62
CA GLU A 19 2.87 -5.90 7.47
C GLU A 19 1.93 -6.48 6.39
N ALA A 20 0.84 -7.13 6.81
CA ALA A 20 -0.18 -7.61 5.88
C ALA A 20 -0.87 -6.44 5.15
N GLU A 21 -1.23 -5.39 5.89
CA GLU A 21 -1.84 -4.17 5.33
C GLU A 21 -0.90 -3.47 4.35
N LEU A 22 0.39 -3.32 4.69
CA LEU A 22 1.37 -2.72 3.77
C LEU A 22 1.51 -3.54 2.48
N HIS A 23 1.50 -4.87 2.56
CA HIS A 23 1.51 -5.72 1.38
C HIS A 23 0.22 -5.63 0.55
N ALA A 24 -0.95 -5.51 1.20
CA ALA A 24 -2.22 -5.29 0.52
C ALA A 24 -2.23 -3.96 -0.24
N LEU A 25 -1.74 -2.89 0.41
CA LEU A 25 -1.59 -1.57 -0.20
C LEU A 25 -0.63 -1.57 -1.39
N MET A 26 0.52 -2.24 -1.25
CA MET A 26 1.50 -2.37 -2.33
C MET A 26 0.92 -3.08 -3.56
N GLN A 27 0.20 -4.19 -3.35
CA GLN A 27 -0.45 -4.91 -4.45
C GLN A 27 -1.59 -4.10 -5.07
N GLY A 28 -2.47 -3.52 -4.25
CA GLY A 28 -3.58 -2.71 -4.73
C GLY A 28 -3.08 -1.51 -5.53
N MET A 29 -2.02 -0.87 -5.05
CA MET A 29 -1.33 0.17 -5.80
C MET A 29 -0.77 -0.42 -7.07
N ALA A 30 0.11 -1.41 -7.10
CA ALA A 30 0.68 -1.94 -8.34
C ALA A 30 -0.39 -2.23 -9.42
N LEU A 31 -1.51 -2.85 -9.04
CA LEU A 31 -2.67 -3.11 -9.91
C LEU A 31 -3.24 -1.81 -10.52
N ALA A 32 -3.34 -0.75 -9.72
CA ALA A 32 -3.90 0.52 -10.16
C ALA A 32 -3.04 1.25 -11.22
N ILE A 33 -1.69 1.14 -11.25
CA ILE A 33 -0.82 1.80 -12.30
C ILE A 33 -1.09 1.06 -13.59
N GLN A 34 -1.16 -0.26 -13.51
CA GLN A 34 -1.26 -1.11 -14.68
C GLN A 34 -2.59 -0.90 -15.41
N HIS A 35 -3.61 -0.42 -14.72
CA HIS A 35 -4.98 -0.36 -15.24
C HIS A 35 -5.64 1.03 -15.18
N SER A 36 -4.95 2.07 -14.68
CA SER A 36 -5.49 3.43 -14.60
C SER A 36 -4.37 4.47 -14.65
N ASP A 37 -4.53 5.45 -15.55
CA ASP A 37 -3.72 6.68 -15.61
C ASP A 37 -4.34 7.84 -14.81
N LEU A 38 -5.48 7.61 -14.15
CA LEU A 38 -6.17 8.60 -13.32
C LEU A 38 -5.62 8.60 -11.88
N PRO A 39 -5.72 9.74 -11.16
CA PRO A 39 -5.33 9.82 -9.75
C PRO A 39 -6.04 8.77 -8.89
N VAL A 40 -5.31 8.18 -7.95
CA VAL A 40 -5.80 7.08 -7.09
C VAL A 40 -5.89 7.53 -5.65
N VAL A 41 -7.07 7.38 -5.05
CA VAL A 41 -7.27 7.59 -3.61
C VAL A 41 -6.99 6.28 -2.87
N VAL A 42 -6.01 6.30 -1.97
CA VAL A 42 -5.64 5.15 -1.13
C VAL A 42 -6.47 5.18 0.17
N GLN A 43 -7.05 4.03 0.52
CA GLN A 43 -7.78 3.82 1.78
C GLN A 43 -7.29 2.53 2.44
N SER A 44 -7.16 2.56 3.76
CA SER A 44 -6.87 1.39 4.60
C SER A 44 -7.61 1.55 5.91
N ASP A 45 -7.95 0.43 6.55
CA ASP A 45 -8.49 0.39 7.91
C ASP A 45 -7.40 0.48 8.99
N SER A 46 -6.12 0.48 8.60
CA SER A 46 -4.97 0.69 9.48
C SER A 46 -4.51 2.15 9.47
N SER A 47 -4.79 2.85 10.56
CA SER A 47 -4.28 4.22 10.78
C SER A 47 -2.75 4.27 10.82
N GLU A 48 -2.11 3.19 11.26
CA GLU A 48 -0.64 3.09 11.32
C GLU A 48 -0.04 2.98 9.91
N ALA A 49 -0.66 2.18 9.02
CA ALA A 49 -0.25 2.11 7.63
C ALA A 49 -0.39 3.48 6.93
N LEU A 50 -1.54 4.15 7.11
CA LEU A 50 -1.76 5.48 6.55
C LEU A 50 -0.77 6.52 7.10
N ALA A 51 -0.50 6.53 8.40
CA ALA A 51 0.49 7.42 9.00
C ALA A 51 1.91 7.17 8.47
N GLY A 52 2.26 5.90 8.21
CA GLY A 52 3.51 5.52 7.57
C GLY A 52 3.64 6.03 6.12
N LEU A 53 2.54 6.08 5.37
CA LEU A 53 2.50 6.59 4.01
C LEU A 53 2.50 8.12 3.95
N SER A 54 1.82 8.81 4.87
CA SER A 54 1.77 10.28 4.89
C SER A 54 2.99 10.95 5.55
N GLY A 55 3.70 10.24 6.42
CA GLY A 55 4.85 10.78 7.18
C GLY A 55 6.07 9.88 7.14
N ASN A 56 7.06 10.12 8.00
CA ASN A 56 8.30 9.33 8.07
C ASN A 56 8.31 8.32 9.23
N ALA A 57 7.15 8.07 9.84
CA ALA A 57 7.03 7.27 11.07
C ALA A 57 7.59 5.85 10.93
N LEU A 58 7.40 5.24 9.76
CA LEU A 58 7.82 3.85 9.49
C LEU A 58 9.15 3.75 8.72
N SER A 59 9.77 4.87 8.32
CA SER A 59 10.99 4.87 7.49
C SER A 59 12.19 4.18 8.16
N HIS A 60 12.26 4.20 9.50
CA HIS A 60 13.30 3.52 10.28
C HIS A 60 12.84 2.19 10.90
N SER A 61 11.62 1.75 10.58
CA SER A 61 11.06 0.47 11.06
C SER A 61 11.54 -0.70 10.19
N ALA A 62 11.26 -1.93 10.66
CA ALA A 62 11.47 -3.15 9.85
C ALA A 62 10.72 -3.13 8.51
N TYR A 63 9.64 -2.34 8.42
CA TYR A 63 8.79 -2.21 7.24
C TYR A 63 9.11 -0.99 6.38
N GLY A 64 10.19 -0.26 6.69
CA GLY A 64 10.54 0.98 5.97
C GLY A 64 10.71 0.78 4.47
N HIS A 65 11.26 -0.37 4.06
CA HIS A 65 11.40 -0.72 2.64
C HIS A 65 10.05 -0.84 1.92
N LEU A 66 9.05 -1.51 2.53
CA LEU A 66 7.70 -1.61 1.97
C LEU A 66 7.04 -0.22 1.85
N VAL A 67 7.19 0.60 2.87
CA VAL A 67 6.62 1.96 2.89
C VAL A 67 7.23 2.83 1.79
N LEU A 68 8.55 2.75 1.57
CA LEU A 68 9.22 3.47 0.50
C LEU A 68 8.74 3.02 -0.89
N GLU A 69 8.60 1.71 -1.10
CA GLU A 69 8.11 1.16 -2.37
C GLU A 69 6.66 1.60 -2.65
N ILE A 70 5.78 1.56 -1.64
CA ILE A 70 4.40 2.03 -1.80
C ILE A 70 4.37 3.54 -2.11
N LYS A 71 5.19 4.34 -1.43
CA LYS A 71 5.31 5.79 -1.71
C LYS A 71 5.80 6.07 -3.12
N GLU A 72 6.74 5.29 -3.63
CA GLU A 72 7.19 5.41 -5.02
C GLU A 72 6.04 5.10 -5.98
N LEU A 73 5.26 4.04 -5.72
CA LEU A 73 4.05 3.73 -6.51
C LEU A 73 2.96 4.82 -6.39
N MET A 74 2.86 5.50 -5.24
CA MET A 74 1.95 6.63 -5.04
C MET A 74 2.40 7.84 -5.84
N SER A 75 3.67 8.22 -5.77
CA SER A 75 4.25 9.38 -6.48
C SER A 75 4.07 9.29 -8.00
N ASN A 76 4.04 8.08 -8.57
CA ASN A 76 3.71 7.86 -9.98
C ASN A 76 2.24 8.20 -10.34
N ARG A 77 1.38 8.49 -9.35
CA ARG A 77 -0.08 8.68 -9.51
C ARG A 77 -0.69 9.79 -8.64
N GLU A 78 0.12 10.60 -7.95
CA GLU A 78 -0.35 11.76 -7.18
C GLU A 78 -0.76 12.94 -8.08
#